data_AF-A0A521GTJ1-F1
#
_entry.id   AF-A0A521GTJ1-F1
#
_cell.length_a   1.000
_cell.length_b   1.000
_cell.length_c   1.000
_cell.angle_alpha   90.00
_cell.angle_beta   90.00
_cell.angle_gamma   90.00
#
_symmetry.space_group_name_H-M   'P 1'
#
loop_
_entity.id
_entity.type
_entity.pdbx_description
1 polymer ?
#
loop_
_entity_poly.entity_id
_entity_poly.type
_entity_poly.pdbx_seq_one_letter_code
_entity_poly.pdbx_strand_id
1 'polypeptide(L)' 'MTSLLGQLGLLVAFSAALAMVVSGYREEEPAAIWKGSLRRFLQFSLAVIAIGGVAQVVDLLLLRPR' A
#
# COMPACT_ATOMS: atom_id res chain seq x y z
N MET A 1 -5.11 6.68 -21.32
CA MET A 1 -3.98 6.52 -20.38
C MET A 1 -4.47 6.96 -19.01
N THR A 2 -4.43 6.09 -18.00
CA THR A 2 -4.79 6.49 -16.63
C THR A 2 -3.68 7.40 -16.08
N SER A 3 -4.06 8.52 -15.44
CA SER A 3 -3.09 9.43 -14.83
C SER A 3 -2.39 8.76 -13.65
N LEU A 4 -1.16 9.17 -13.36
CA LEU A 4 -0.40 8.70 -12.19
C LEU A 4 -1.21 8.85 -10.90
N LEU A 5 -1.89 9.99 -10.75
CA LEU A 5 -2.80 10.25 -9.63
C LEU A 5 -3.98 9.27 -9.59
N GLY A 6 -4.53 8.89 -10.75
CA GLY A 6 -5.57 7.88 -10.84
C GLY A 6 -5.08 6.49 -10.41
N GLN A 7 -3.86 6.11 -10.80
CA GLN A 7 -3.26 4.83 -10.39
C GLN A 7 -2.96 4.80 -8.89
N LEU A 8 -2.43 5.89 -8.32
CA LEU A 8 -2.22 6.03 -6.88
C LEU A 8 -3.55 6.01 -6.11
N GLY A 9 -4.58 6.68 -6.61
CA GLY A 9 -5.91 6.66 -6.00
C GLY A 9 -6.51 5.26 -5.96
N LEU A 10 -6.42 4.51 -7.07
CA LEU A 10 -6.88 3.11 -7.14
C LEU A 10 -6.07 2.20 -6.19
N LEU A 11 -4.75 2.41 -6.10
CA LEU A 11 -3.90 1.64 -5.20
C LEU A 11 -4.29 1.88 -3.74
N VAL A 12 -4.54 3.13 -3.34
CA VAL A 12 -4.98 3.48 -1.98
C VAL A 12 -6.34 2.86 -1.69
N ALA A 13 -7.31 2.99 -2.62
CA ALA A 13 -8.65 2.44 -2.46
C ALA A 13 -8.62 0.91 -2.30
N PHE A 14 -7.86 0.21 -3.15
CA PHE A 14 -7.69 -1.24 -3.07
C PHE A 14 -7.03 -1.67 -1.76
N SER A 15 -5.97 -0.98 -1.34
CA SER A 15 -5.24 -1.27 -0.09
C SER A 15 -6.12 -1.08 1.14
N ALA A 16 -6.94 -0.02 1.17
CA ALA A 16 -7.88 0.25 2.24
C ALA A 16 -8.99 -0.82 2.31
N ALA A 17 -9.56 -1.21 1.16
CA ALA A 17 -10.56 -2.27 1.09
C ALA A 17 -10.00 -3.61 1.60
N LEU A 18 -8.79 -3.99 1.15
CA LEU A 18 -8.12 -5.21 1.60
C LEU A 18 -7.85 -5.16 3.12
N ALA A 19 -7.36 -4.03 3.64
CA ALA A 19 -7.10 -3.87 5.06
C ALA A 19 -8.38 -4.03 5.91
N MET A 20 -9.51 -3.48 5.44
CA MET A 20 -10.81 -3.65 6.09
C MET A 20 -11.30 -5.10 6.04
N VAL A 21 -11.27 -5.75 4.88
CA VAL A 21 -11.72 -7.15 4.74
C VAL A 21 -10.92 -8.07 5.66
N VAL A 22 -9.58 -7.96 5.67
CA VAL A 22 -8.74 -8.81 6.52
C VAL A 22 -8.98 -8.50 8.00
N SER A 23 -9.33 -7.26 8.36
CA SER A 23 -9.57 -6.89 9.77
C SER A 23 -10.94 -7.35 10.24
N GLY A 24 -11.98 -7.19 9.41
CA GLY A 24 -13.33 -7.70 9.68
C GLY A 24 -13.41 -9.22 9.79
N TYR A 25 -12.51 -9.97 9.13
CA TYR A 25 -12.39 -11.42 9.31
C TYR A 25 -11.72 -11.84 10.62
N ARG A 26 -10.92 -10.95 11.23
CA ARG A 26 -10.01 -11.31 12.32
C ARG A 26 -10.42 -10.76 13.67
N GLU A 27 -11.24 -9.71 13.67
CA GLU A 27 -11.63 -8.98 14.87
C GLU A 27 -13.15 -8.82 14.86
N GLU A 28 -13.79 -9.16 15.98
CA GLU A 28 -15.26 -9.09 16.12
C GLU A 28 -15.73 -7.72 16.63
N GLU A 29 -14.87 -7.00 17.36
CA GLU A 29 -15.18 -5.68 17.89
C GLU A 29 -14.96 -4.57 16.83
N PRO A 30 -15.95 -3.70 16.58
CA PRO A 30 -15.86 -2.65 15.57
C PRO A 30 -14.67 -1.70 15.77
N ALA A 31 -14.39 -1.33 17.03
CA ALA A 31 -13.27 -0.44 17.36
C ALA A 31 -11.91 -1.08 17.03
N ALA A 32 -11.81 -2.40 17.22
CA ALA A 32 -10.63 -3.18 16.94
C ALA A 32 -10.41 -3.30 15.42
N ILE A 33 -11.49 -3.55 14.64
CA ILE A 33 -11.46 -3.57 13.16
C ILE A 33 -10.89 -2.27 12.58
N TRP A 34 -11.34 -1.10 13.05
CA TRP A 34 -10.85 0.19 12.56
C TRP A 34 -9.35 0.37 12.84
N LYS A 35 -8.92 0.07 14.07
CA LYS A 35 -7.51 0.18 14.48
C LYS A 35 -6.62 -0.81 13.72
N GLY A 36 -7.09 -2.04 13.54
CA GLY A 36 -6.42 -3.09 12.77
C GLY A 36 -6.28 -2.72 11.31
N SER A 37 -7.33 -2.16 10.72
CA SER A 37 -7.35 -1.71 9.31
C SER A 37 -6.36 -0.57 9.09
N LEU A 38 -6.37 0.45 9.96
CA LEU A 38 -5.44 1.59 9.86
C LEU A 38 -3.98 1.14 9.98
N ARG A 39 -3.68 0.26 10.95
CA ARG A 39 -2.32 -0.27 11.13
C ARG A 39 -1.85 -1.03 9.89
N ARG A 40 -2.69 -1.90 9.33
CA ARG A 40 -2.37 -2.70 8.15
C ARG A 40 -2.23 -1.84 6.90
N PHE A 41 -3.09 -0.84 6.75
CA PHE A 41 -2.97 0.15 5.68
C PHE A 41 -1.63 0.89 5.71
N LEU A 42 -1.21 1.35 6.90
CA LEU A 42 0.10 2.01 7.07
C LEU A 42 1.26 1.06 6.76
N GLN A 43 1.21 -0.18 7.25
CA GLN A 43 2.23 -1.20 6.96
C GLN A 43 2.34 -1.46 5.46
N PHE A 44 1.20 -1.61 4.77
CA PHE A 44 1.17 -1.85 3.34
C PHE A 44 1.68 -0.64 2.55
N SER A 45 1.26 0.56 2.92
CA SER A 45 1.72 1.80 2.28
C SER A 45 3.24 1.98 2.41
N LEU A 46 3.78 1.71 3.61
CA LEU A 46 5.21 1.79 3.86
C LEU A 46 5.98 0.75 3.03
N ALA A 47 5.45 -0.47 2.92
CA ALA A 47 6.04 -1.52 2.08
C ALA A 47 6.06 -1.13 0.60
N VAL A 48 4.96 -0.57 0.07
CA VAL A 48 4.88 -0.09 -1.31
C VAL A 48 5.92 1.00 -1.58
N ILE A 49 6.05 1.98 -0.68
CA ILE A 49 7.05 3.07 -0.81
C ILE A 49 8.46 2.49 -0.80
N ALA A 50 8.76 1.55 0.11
CA ALA A 50 10.07 0.91 0.19
C ALA A 50 10.41 0.15 -1.10
N ILE A 51 9.46 -0.65 -1.61
CA ILE A 51 9.63 -1.40 -2.87
C ILE A 51 9.84 -0.44 -4.05
N GLY A 52 9.03 0.62 -4.15
CA GLY A 52 9.18 1.64 -5.18
C GLY A 52 10.55 2.34 -5.13
N GLY A 53 11.02 2.67 -3.92
CA GLY A 53 12.35 3.24 -3.71
C GLY A 53 13.47 2.28 -4.14
N VAL A 54 13.39 1.01 -3.77
CA VAL A 54 14.35 -0.02 -4.22
C VAL A 54 14.32 -0.16 -5.74
N ALA A 55 13.14 -0.19 -6.36
CA ALA A 55 13.00 -0.26 -7.81
C ALA A 55 13.67 0.95 -8.49
N GLN A 56 13.51 2.14 -7.95
CA GLN A 56 14.15 3.36 -8.47
C GLN A 56 15.67 3.33 -8.33
N VAL A 57 16.18 2.84 -7.19
CA VAL A 57 17.63 2.67 -6.95
C VAL A 57 18.22 1.65 -7.93
N VAL A 58 17.53 0.53 -8.14
CA VAL A 58 17.91 -0.51 -9.13
C VAL A 58 17.92 0.07 -10.55
N ASP A 59 16.90 0.84 -10.92
CA ASP A 59 16.84 1.49 -12.24
C ASP A 59 18.04 2.44 -12.45
N LEU A 60 18.33 3.27 -11.47
CA LEU A 60 19.43 4.24 -11.51
C LEU A 60 20.82 3.59 -11.51
N LEU A 61 21.03 2.52 -10.75
CA LEU A 61 22.35 1.93 -10.57
C LEU A 61 22.68 0.81 -11.58
N LEU A 62 21.68 0.03 -11.99
CA LEU A 62 21.88 -1.20 -12.76
C LEU A 62 21.37 -1.11 -14.20
N LEU A 63 20.22 -0.45 -14.43
CA LEU A 63 19.56 -0.43 -15.74
C LEU A 63 19.92 0.80 -16.58
N ARG A 64 20.28 1.91 -15.93
CA ARG A 64 20.86 3.11 -16.57
C ARG A 64 22.19 3.50 -15.94
N PRO A 65 23.23 2.64 -16.03
CA PRO A 65 24.57 3.07 -15.68
C PRO A 65 24.95 4.21 -16.64
N ARG A 66 25.33 5.37 -16.06
CA ARG A 66 25.93 6.46 -16.83
C ARG A 66 27.24 6.03 -17.47
#